data_AF-A0A2N5A4T7-F1
#
_entry.id   AF-A0A2N5A4T7-F1
#
_cell.length_a   1.000
_cell.length_b   1.000
_cell.length_c   1.000
_cell.angle_alpha   90.00
_cell.angle_beta   90.00
_cell.angle_gamma   90.00
#
_symmetry.space_group_name_H-M   'P 1'
#
loop_
_entity.id
_entity.type
_entity.pdbx_description
1 polymer ?
#
loop_
_entity_poly.entity_id
_entity_poly.type
_entity_poly.pdbx_seq_one_letter_code
_entity_poly.pdbx_strand_id
1 'polypeptide(L)'
;LNPDQYNGACLLGLRGSVIKSHGAANQRAFSVAIEQAVQAVQRQIPQRIAARLESLYPAGFALPESDSDVNSRQQSGTNGHD
;
A
#
# COMPACT_ATOMS: atom_id res chain seq x y z
N LEU A 1 18.84 9.00 18.20
CA LEU A 1 17.70 9.59 17.45
C LEU A 1 16.69 10.09 18.46
N ASN A 2 16.25 11.36 18.37
CA ASN A 2 15.22 11.90 19.26
C ASN A 2 13.84 11.66 18.63
N PRO A 3 13.00 10.75 19.18
CA PRO A 3 11.71 10.40 18.58
C PRO A 3 10.75 11.58 18.49
N ASP A 4 10.89 12.57 19.38
CA ASP A 4 10.03 13.76 19.42
C ASP A 4 10.16 14.64 18.17
N GLN A 5 11.29 14.57 17.45
CA GLN A 5 11.53 15.36 16.24
C GLN A 5 10.83 14.79 15.00
N TYR A 6 10.37 13.53 15.05
CA TYR A 6 9.75 12.82 13.92
C TYR A 6 8.36 12.26 14.29
N ASN A 7 7.71 12.85 15.29
CA ASN A 7 6.36 12.45 15.65
C ASN A 7 5.36 12.75 14.50
N GLY A 8 4.26 12.00 14.45
CA GLY A 8 3.25 12.13 13.41
C GLY A 8 3.49 11.20 12.22
N ALA A 9 3.36 9.89 12.42
CA ALA A 9 3.41 8.93 11.32
C ALA A 9 2.18 9.05 10.40
N CYS A 10 2.40 9.06 9.09
CA CYS A 10 1.32 9.06 8.10
C CYS A 10 0.83 7.64 7.82
N LEU A 11 -0.47 7.41 7.98
CA LEU A 11 -1.11 6.12 7.70
C LEU A 11 -1.50 6.07 6.23
N LEU A 12 -0.76 5.28 5.45
CA LEU A 12 -0.97 5.13 4.01
C LEU A 12 -2.09 4.13 3.70
N GLY A 13 -2.69 4.26 2.51
CA GLY A 13 -3.76 3.37 2.04
C GLY A 13 -5.17 3.77 2.47
N LEU A 14 -5.31 4.82 3.28
CA LEU A 14 -6.60 5.39 3.64
C LEU A 14 -7.05 6.44 2.61
N ARG A 15 -8.36 6.74 2.58
CA ARG A 15 -8.94 7.71 1.62
C ARG A 15 -8.61 9.18 1.94
N GLY A 16 -7.90 9.44 3.04
CA GLY A 16 -7.54 10.79 3.47
C GLY A 16 -6.25 10.79 4.29
N SER A 17 -5.73 11.98 4.55
CA SER A 17 -4.54 12.16 5.38
C SER A 17 -4.86 11.83 6.84
N VAL A 18 -4.29 10.74 7.35
CA VAL A 18 -4.39 10.36 8.76
C VAL A 18 -3.00 10.33 9.37
N ILE A 19 -2.79 11.17 10.38
CA ILE A 19 -1.53 11.25 11.12
C ILE A 19 -1.73 10.70 12.53
N LYS A 20 -0.85 9.79 12.96
CA LYS A 20 -0.82 9.28 14.33
C LYS A 20 0.34 9.88 15.10
N SER A 21 0.03 10.63 16.15
CA SER A 21 1.00 11.00 17.19
C SER A 21 1.25 9.81 18.13
N HIS A 22 2.46 9.69 18.69
CA HIS A 22 2.73 8.73 19.76
C HIS A 22 2.04 9.10 21.09
N GLY A 23 1.88 8.12 21.99
CA GLY A 23 1.09 8.30 23.23
C GLY A 23 1.72 9.25 24.25
N ALA A 24 3.05 9.24 24.37
CA ALA A 24 3.78 10.10 25.32
C ALA A 24 4.14 11.50 24.74
N ALA A 25 3.38 12.00 23.77
CA ALA A 25 3.73 13.23 23.06
C ALA A 25 3.56 14.46 23.96
N ASN A 26 4.65 15.19 24.17
CA ASN A 26 4.61 16.53 24.73
C ASN A 26 4.05 17.53 23.69
N GLN A 27 3.80 18.78 24.13
CA GLN A 27 3.22 19.82 23.28
C GLN A 27 4.01 20.03 21.99
N ARG A 28 5.34 20.08 22.05
CA ARG A 28 6.21 20.26 20.88
C ARG A 28 6.07 19.08 19.91
N ALA A 29 6.14 17.85 20.41
CA ALA A 29 5.99 16.66 19.59
C ALA A 29 4.60 16.58 18.93
N PHE A 30 3.55 17.04 19.61
CA PHE A 30 2.21 17.11 19.03
C PHE A 30 2.10 18.19 17.95
N SER A 31 2.71 19.36 18.14
CA SER A 31 2.81 20.39 17.11
C SER A 31 3.51 19.87 15.84
N VAL A 32 4.59 19.10 15.99
CA VAL A 32 5.26 18.44 14.85
C VAL A 32 4.29 17.51 14.11
N ALA A 33 3.48 16.72 14.83
CA ALA A 33 2.49 15.86 14.17
C ALA A 33 1.41 16.66 13.40
N ILE A 34 1.01 17.83 13.89
CA ILE A 34 0.11 18.74 13.16
C ILE A 34 0.79 19.30 11.91
N GLU A 35 2.06 19.72 12.01
CA GLU A 35 2.84 20.18 10.86
C GLU A 35 2.96 19.09 9.79
N GLN A 36 3.18 17.82 10.20
CA GLN A 36 3.16 16.68 9.28
C GLN A 36 1.81 16.51 8.59
N ALA A 37 0.70 16.72 9.31
CA ALA A 37 -0.65 16.66 8.73
C ALA A 37 -0.86 17.75 7.68
N VAL A 38 -0.46 18.99 7.99
CA VAL A 38 -0.51 20.11 7.04
C VAL A 38 0.31 19.79 5.79
N GLN A 39 1.54 19.30 5.95
CA GLN A 39 2.39 18.92 4.83
C GLN A 39 1.77 17.78 4.00
N ALA A 40 1.18 16.76 4.64
CA ALA A 40 0.54 15.64 3.93
C ALA A 40 -0.65 16.09 3.09
N VAL A 41 -1.45 17.05 3.59
CA VAL A 41 -2.57 17.65 2.85
C VAL A 41 -2.07 18.53 1.71
N GLN A 42 -1.12 19.45 1.97
CA GLN A 42 -0.56 20.35 0.95
C GLN A 42 0.11 19.59 -0.18
N ARG A 43 0.79 18.49 0.13
CA ARG A 43 1.42 17.61 -0.86
C ARG A 43 0.44 16.64 -1.52
N GLN A 44 -0.82 16.61 -1.10
CA GLN A 44 -1.87 15.74 -1.62
C GLN A 44 -1.42 14.26 -1.66
N ILE A 45 -0.83 13.80 -0.55
CA ILE A 45 -0.19 12.47 -0.48
C ILE A 45 -1.13 11.33 -0.89
N PRO A 46 -2.39 11.25 -0.41
CA PRO A 46 -3.32 10.21 -0.84
C PRO A 46 -3.55 10.20 -2.35
N GLN A 47 -3.75 11.37 -2.95
CA GLN A 47 -4.00 11.52 -4.39
C GLN A 47 -2.77 11.14 -5.22
N ARG A 48 -1.57 11.54 -4.77
CA ARG A 48 -0.32 11.18 -5.45
C ARG A 48 -0.05 9.69 -5.42
N ILE A 49 -0.35 9.03 -4.29
CA ILE A 49 -0.23 7.58 -4.18
C ILE A 49 -1.24 6.89 -5.10
N ALA A 50 -2.50 7.33 -5.09
CA ALA A 50 -3.54 6.79 -5.97
C ALA A 50 -3.16 6.91 -7.46
N ALA A 51 -2.80 8.12 -7.90
CA ALA A 51 -2.36 8.36 -9.28
C ALA A 51 -1.12 7.52 -9.66
N ARG A 52 -0.18 7.33 -8.73
CA ARG A 52 1.00 6.50 -8.97
C ARG A 52 0.63 5.02 -9.09
N LEU A 53 -0.28 4.53 -8.25
CA LEU A 53 -0.76 3.15 -8.33
C LEU A 53 -1.53 2.90 -9.62
N GLU A 54 -2.40 3.82 -10.04
CA GLU A 54 -3.10 3.75 -11.34
C GLU A 54 -2.13 3.68 -12.52
N SER A 55 -1.06 4.50 -12.47
CA SER A 55 0.00 4.48 -13.49
C SER A 55 0.79 3.17 -13.52
N LEU A 56 0.96 2.49 -12.39
CA LEU A 56 1.71 1.24 -12.31
C LEU A 56 0.84 0.01 -12.58
N TYR A 57 -0.47 0.10 -12.31
CA TYR A 57 -1.44 -0.98 -12.46
C TYR A 57 -2.69 -0.51 -13.23
N PRO A 58 -2.59 -0.28 -14.57
CA PRO A 58 -3.68 0.29 -15.37
C PRO A 58 -4.93 -0.58 -15.43
N ALA A 59 -4.78 -1.90 -15.26
CA ALA A 59 -5.88 -2.86 -15.23
C ALA A 59 -6.51 -3.02 -13.82
N GLY A 60 -6.10 -2.20 -12.86
CA GLY A 60 -6.38 -2.41 -11.44
C GLY A 60 -5.41 -3.40 -10.82
N PHE A 61 -5.34 -3.43 -9.48
CA PHE A 61 -4.58 -4.43 -8.75
C PHE A 61 -5.34 -5.77 -8.81
N ALA A 62 -5.22 -6.46 -9.95
CA ALA A 62 -5.59 -7.87 -10.02
C ALA A 62 -4.62 -8.63 -9.11
N LEU A 63 -5.13 -9.16 -8.00
CA LEU A 63 -4.37 -10.13 -7.22
C LEU A 63 -4.02 -11.27 -8.18
N PRO A 64 -2.77 -11.74 -8.24
CA PRO A 64 -2.46 -12.92 -9.03
C PRO A 64 -3.36 -14.05 -8.54
N GLU A 65 -4.22 -14.55 -9.43
CA GLU A 65 -4.99 -15.76 -9.21
C GLU A 65 -3.98 -16.83 -8.76
N SER A 66 -4.21 -17.41 -7.58
CA SER A 66 -3.37 -18.49 -7.09
C SER A 66 -3.54 -19.66 -8.04
N ASP A 67 -2.51 -19.96 -8.85
CA ASP A 67 -2.47 -21.16 -9.69
C ASP A 67 -2.61 -22.39 -8.80
N SER A 68 -3.85 -22.86 -8.64
CA SER A 68 -4.20 -24.12 -8.00
C SER A 68 -4.85 -25.05 -9.01
N ASP A 69 -4.27 -25.18 -10.21
CA ASP A 69 -4.72 -26.16 -11.21
C ASP A 69 -3.52 -26.91 -11.81
N VAL A 70 -2.85 -27.70 -10.97
CA VAL A 70 -2.01 -28.83 -11.41
C VAL A 70 -2.72 -30.12 -11.03
N ASN A 71 -3.83 -30.46 -11.72
CA ASN A 71 -4.16 -31.87 -11.97
C ASN A 71 -5.29 -32.06 -13.01
N SER A 72 -4.97 -32.01 -14.31
CA SER A 72 -5.81 -32.67 -15.31
C SER A 72 -5.04 -33.08 -16.57
N ARG A 73 -4.67 -34.37 -16.58
CA ARG A 73 -4.69 -35.34 -17.70
C ARG A 73 -3.92 -35.02 -18.99
N GLN A 74 -2.98 -35.91 -19.34
CA GLN A 74 -3.03 -36.67 -20.60
C GLN A 74 -2.13 -37.93 -20.51
N GLN A 75 -2.69 -39.09 -20.16
CA GLN A 75 -2.15 -40.37 -20.65
C GLN A 75 -2.99 -40.74 -21.88
N SER A 76 -2.45 -40.49 -23.06
CA SER A 76 -2.99 -40.98 -24.32
C SER A 76 -1.87 -41.68 -25.09
N GLY A 77 -1.74 -42.98 -24.87
CA GLY A 77 -0.91 -43.87 -25.68
C GLY A 77 -1.80 -44.89 -26.36
N THR A 78 -2.27 -44.58 -27.57
CA THR A 78 -2.83 -45.59 -28.48
C THR A 78 -1.76 -45.94 -29.51
N ASN A 79 -1.19 -47.13 -29.39
CA ASN A 79 -0.31 -47.71 -30.40
C ASN A 79 -1.18 -48.36 -31.49
N GLY A 80 -0.97 -47.97 -32.75
CA GLY A 80 -1.55 -48.64 -33.91
C GLY A 80 -0.84 -48.17 -35.18
N HIS A 81 0.07 -49.01 -35.68
CA HIS A 81 0.66 -48.91 -37.01
C HIS A 81 0.50 -50.30 -37.62
N ASP A 82 -0.42 -50.42 -38.57
CA ASP A 82 -0.51 -51.44 -39.62
C ASP A 82 -1.12 -50.77 -40.85
#